data_AF-A0A536DJK9-F1
#
_entry.id   AF-A0A536DJK9-F1
#
_cell.length_a   1.000
_cell.length_b   1.000
_cell.length_c   1.000
_cell.angle_alpha   90.00
_cell.angle_beta   90.00
_cell.angle_gamma   90.00
#
_symmetry.space_group_name_H-M   'P 1'
#
loop_
_entity.id
_entity.type
_entity.pdbx_description
1 polymer ?
#
loop_
_entity_poly.entity_id
_entity_poly.type
_entity_poly.pdbx_seq_one_letter_code
_entity_poly.pdbx_strand_id
1 'polypeptide(L)'
;MRDPELSIAGWLLLRNAHTLRERAFSRTVEALDHDSIKFVHTSDQAFQIHPVEPSLTGLMAACSANTWSRDRLGNIPISRPGRSALSDPELVPMLQDLADILASEAGQAFTSSYYPCIPDVQMPHQHVQIVMQALQREMDREGKSRQRHPVEFLALPKERQRALAERRRWWFQKFSITPECWVTGHWSVWDVSEEAMPEMVVA
;
A
#
# COMPACT_ATOMS: atom_id res chain seq x y z
N MET A 1 6.18 -0.32 -35.90
CA MET A 1 4.99 0.52 -35.63
C MET A 1 4.44 0.00 -34.31
N ARG A 2 4.43 0.81 -33.23
CA ARG A 2 3.92 0.37 -31.92
C ARG A 2 2.41 0.21 -32.05
N ASP A 3 1.88 -0.96 -31.71
CA ASP A 3 0.43 -1.20 -31.75
C ASP A 3 -0.21 -0.63 -30.47
N PRO A 4 -0.96 0.49 -30.57
CA PRO A 4 -1.49 1.18 -29.40
C PRO A 4 -2.61 0.39 -28.69
N GLU A 5 -3.26 -0.56 -29.37
CA GLU A 5 -4.45 -1.25 -28.85
C GLU A 5 -4.12 -2.14 -27.63
N LEU A 6 -2.96 -2.81 -27.63
CA LEU A 6 -2.51 -3.65 -26.53
C LEU A 6 -2.04 -2.84 -25.32
N SER A 7 -1.43 -1.67 -25.54
CA SER A 7 -1.05 -0.76 -24.45
C SER A 7 -2.30 -0.22 -23.73
N ILE A 8 -3.35 0.15 -24.46
CA ILE A 8 -4.62 0.65 -23.90
C ILE A 8 -5.35 -0.47 -23.16
N ALA A 9 -5.43 -1.68 -23.74
CA ALA A 9 -6.03 -2.84 -23.08
C ALA A 9 -5.31 -3.19 -21.78
N GLY A 10 -3.97 -3.17 -21.77
CA GLY A 10 -3.16 -3.39 -20.58
C GLY A 10 -3.42 -2.37 -19.47
N TRP A 11 -3.50 -1.08 -19.81
CA TRP A 11 -3.84 -0.04 -18.82
C TRP A 11 -5.27 -0.16 -18.28
N LEU A 12 -6.22 -0.66 -19.09
CA LEU A 12 -7.58 -0.95 -18.62
C LEU A 12 -7.58 -2.13 -17.62
N LEU A 13 -6.75 -3.16 -17.84
CA LEU A 13 -6.59 -4.26 -16.89
C LEU A 13 -6.08 -3.78 -15.53
N LEU A 14 -5.05 -2.92 -15.53
CA LEU A 14 -4.49 -2.34 -14.29
C LEU A 14 -5.52 -1.47 -13.53
N ARG A 15 -6.42 -0.79 -14.26
CA ARG A 15 -7.50 0.02 -13.65
C ARG A 15 -8.60 -0.84 -13.02
N ASN A 16 -8.76 -2.07 -13.46
CA ASN A 16 -9.74 -3.02 -12.95
C ASN A 16 -9.15 -3.94 -11.86
N ALA A 17 -8.06 -3.55 -11.20
CA ALA A 17 -7.53 -4.28 -10.06
C ALA A 17 -8.53 -4.27 -8.89
N HIS A 18 -8.91 -5.46 -8.41
CA HIS A 18 -9.96 -5.65 -7.40
C HIS A 18 -9.41 -6.16 -6.07
N THR A 19 -8.34 -6.94 -6.08
CA THR A 19 -7.69 -7.44 -4.85
C THR A 19 -6.58 -6.51 -4.38
N LEU A 20 -6.19 -6.63 -3.10
CA LEU A 20 -5.07 -5.88 -2.52
C LEU A 20 -3.77 -6.13 -3.32
N ARG A 21 -3.49 -7.40 -3.66
CA ARG A 21 -2.31 -7.78 -4.45
C ARG A 21 -2.33 -7.21 -5.85
N GLU A 22 -3.45 -7.28 -6.55
CA GLU A 22 -3.61 -6.72 -7.91
C GLU A 22 -3.39 -5.21 -7.92
N ARG A 23 -3.91 -4.52 -6.90
CA ARG A 23 -3.74 -3.07 -6.76
C ARG A 23 -2.30 -2.71 -6.45
N ALA A 24 -1.70 -3.39 -5.48
CA ALA A 24 -0.29 -3.27 -5.15
C ALA A 24 0.59 -3.47 -6.39
N PHE A 25 0.36 -4.55 -7.15
CA PHE A 25 1.04 -4.82 -8.42
C PHE A 25 0.83 -3.70 -9.43
N SER A 26 -0.41 -3.24 -9.62
CA SER A 26 -0.72 -2.21 -10.60
C SER A 26 0.01 -0.89 -10.33
N ARG A 27 0.23 -0.55 -9.05
CA ARG A 27 1.01 0.62 -8.65
C ARG A 27 2.52 0.47 -8.92
N THR A 28 3.02 -0.75 -9.08
CA THR A 28 4.42 -0.98 -9.46
C THR A 28 4.67 -0.71 -10.94
N VAL A 29 3.64 -0.73 -11.79
CA VAL A 29 3.80 -0.60 -13.25
C VAL A 29 3.99 0.85 -13.65
N GLU A 30 5.15 1.16 -14.21
CA GLU A 30 5.48 2.49 -14.77
C GLU A 30 5.04 2.60 -16.23
N ALA A 31 5.35 1.56 -17.02
CA ALA A 31 5.01 1.48 -18.44
C ALA A 31 4.66 0.05 -18.83
N LEU A 32 3.71 -0.06 -19.76
CA LEU A 32 3.26 -1.33 -20.33
C LEU A 32 3.14 -1.15 -21.85
N ASP A 33 4.01 -1.83 -22.57
CA ASP A 33 4.01 -1.96 -24.02
C ASP A 33 3.50 -3.36 -24.41
N HIS A 34 3.40 -3.63 -25.71
CA HIS A 34 2.80 -4.88 -26.22
C HIS A 34 3.44 -6.16 -25.63
N ASP A 35 4.76 -6.19 -25.55
CA ASP A 35 5.55 -7.35 -25.13
C ASP A 35 6.48 -7.06 -23.95
N SER A 36 6.37 -5.86 -23.36
CA SER A 36 7.25 -5.48 -22.26
C SER A 36 6.57 -4.67 -21.17
N ILE A 37 7.06 -4.85 -19.95
CA ILE A 37 6.62 -4.14 -18.76
C ILE A 37 7.82 -3.49 -18.07
N LYS A 38 7.58 -2.33 -17.47
CA LYS A 38 8.57 -1.58 -16.71
C LYS A 38 8.00 -1.24 -15.35
N PHE A 39 8.80 -1.40 -14.29
CA PHE A 39 8.38 -1.09 -12.93
C PHE A 39 9.00 0.20 -12.41
N VAL A 40 8.25 0.92 -11.58
CA VAL A 40 8.61 2.22 -11.01
C VAL A 40 9.93 2.17 -10.24
N HIS A 41 10.20 1.08 -9.51
CA HIS A 41 11.42 0.92 -8.70
C HIS A 41 12.62 0.36 -9.48
N THR A 42 12.42 -0.03 -10.74
CA THR A 42 13.48 -0.51 -11.64
C THR A 42 13.37 0.23 -12.97
N SER A 43 13.35 1.55 -12.90
CA SER A 43 13.03 2.40 -14.05
C SER A 43 14.11 2.42 -15.15
N ASP A 44 15.19 1.69 -14.96
CA ASP A 44 16.26 1.44 -15.92
C ASP A 44 16.09 0.11 -16.68
N GLN A 45 15.13 -0.74 -16.29
CA GLN A 45 14.96 -2.09 -16.82
C GLN A 45 13.53 -2.33 -17.34
N ALA A 46 13.43 -2.82 -18.59
CA ALA A 46 12.20 -3.35 -19.16
C ALA A 46 12.28 -4.89 -19.20
N PHE A 47 11.16 -5.56 -18.92
CA PHE A 47 11.05 -7.01 -18.90
C PHE A 47 10.16 -7.47 -20.05
N GLN A 48 10.64 -8.40 -20.86
CA GLN A 48 9.81 -9.04 -21.87
C GLN A 48 8.85 -10.02 -21.21
N ILE A 49 7.55 -9.75 -21.34
CA ILE A 49 6.48 -10.49 -20.68
C ILE A 49 5.39 -10.79 -21.71
N HIS A 50 5.00 -12.06 -21.79
CA HIS A 50 3.97 -12.53 -22.71
C HIS A 50 2.85 -13.21 -21.90
N PRO A 51 1.80 -12.47 -21.52
CA PRO A 51 0.65 -13.05 -20.85
C PRO A 51 -0.04 -14.08 -21.75
N VAL A 52 -0.36 -15.24 -21.19
CA VAL A 52 -1.13 -16.28 -21.89
C VAL A 52 -2.61 -15.86 -22.01
N GLU A 53 -3.11 -15.17 -20.98
CA GLU A 53 -4.47 -14.66 -20.91
C GLU A 53 -4.46 -13.12 -20.89
N PRO A 54 -5.39 -12.46 -21.60
CA PRO A 54 -5.54 -11.01 -21.58
C PRO A 54 -6.27 -10.54 -20.30
N SER A 55 -5.72 -10.90 -19.14
CA SER A 55 -6.25 -10.58 -17.81
C SER A 55 -5.13 -10.06 -16.90
N LEU A 56 -5.48 -9.32 -15.84
CA LEU A 56 -4.50 -8.84 -14.87
C LEU A 56 -3.82 -10.03 -14.17
N THR A 57 -4.58 -11.07 -13.84
CA THR A 57 -4.06 -12.33 -13.31
C THR A 57 -3.07 -13.00 -14.27
N GLY A 58 -3.39 -13.04 -15.57
CA GLY A 58 -2.50 -13.58 -16.61
C GLY A 58 -1.20 -12.79 -16.74
N LEU A 59 -1.28 -11.46 -16.65
CA LEU A 59 -0.11 -10.57 -16.64
C LEU A 59 0.78 -10.81 -15.40
N MET A 60 0.18 -10.87 -14.22
CA MET A 60 0.89 -11.16 -12.97
C MET A 60 1.53 -12.54 -12.99
N ALA A 61 0.82 -13.56 -13.51
CA ALA A 61 1.36 -14.91 -13.66
C ALA A 61 2.57 -14.93 -14.60
N ALA A 62 2.52 -14.21 -15.73
CA ALA A 62 3.66 -14.10 -16.64
C ALA A 62 4.85 -13.34 -16.00
N CYS A 63 4.58 -12.30 -15.21
CA CYS A 63 5.59 -11.59 -14.43
C CYS A 63 6.24 -12.47 -13.35
N SER A 64 5.48 -13.38 -12.74
CA SER A 64 5.98 -14.35 -11.74
C SER A 64 6.76 -15.49 -12.38
N ALA A 65 6.39 -15.92 -13.59
CA ALA A 65 7.11 -16.93 -14.36
C ALA A 65 8.47 -16.43 -14.87
N ASN A 66 8.59 -15.14 -15.18
CA ASN A 66 9.85 -14.50 -15.53
C ASN A 66 10.71 -14.27 -14.26
N THR A 67 11.80 -15.02 -14.10
CA THR A 67 12.67 -14.96 -12.91
C THR A 67 13.10 -13.54 -12.56
N TRP A 68 13.54 -12.74 -13.52
CA TRP A 68 14.06 -11.40 -13.24
C TRP A 68 12.95 -10.45 -12.79
N SER A 69 11.81 -10.46 -13.47
CA SER A 69 10.64 -9.68 -13.07
C SER A 69 10.15 -10.09 -11.67
N ARG A 70 10.03 -11.40 -11.41
CA ARG A 70 9.64 -11.94 -10.11
C ARG A 70 10.55 -11.46 -9.01
N ASP A 71 11.87 -11.56 -9.19
CA ASP A 71 12.85 -11.19 -8.18
C ASP A 71 12.81 -9.68 -7.88
N ARG A 72 12.57 -8.84 -8.89
CA ARG A 72 12.39 -7.39 -8.68
C ARG A 72 11.10 -7.06 -7.94
N LEU A 73 9.99 -7.72 -8.29
CA LEU A 73 8.70 -7.54 -7.63
C LEU A 73 8.66 -8.14 -6.20
N GLY A 74 9.58 -9.05 -5.88
CA GLY A 74 9.82 -9.55 -4.53
C GLY A 74 10.75 -8.68 -3.68
N ASN A 75 11.41 -7.67 -4.27
CA ASN A 75 12.41 -6.82 -3.60
C ASN A 75 12.14 -5.33 -3.90
N ILE A 76 10.94 -4.88 -3.59
CA ILE A 76 10.51 -3.48 -3.75
C ILE A 76 10.95 -2.69 -2.52
N PRO A 77 11.58 -1.52 -2.66
CA PRO A 77 11.89 -0.65 -1.52
C PRO A 77 10.60 -0.24 -0.78
N ILE A 78 10.60 -0.30 0.55
CA ILE A 78 9.40 0.08 1.34
C ILE A 78 9.28 1.58 1.55
N SER A 79 10.40 2.29 1.49
CA SER A 79 10.49 3.72 1.67
C SER A 79 11.42 4.33 0.62
N ARG A 80 11.17 5.59 0.31
CA ARG A 80 12.08 6.42 -0.48
C ARG A 80 12.77 7.43 0.43
N PRO A 81 14.01 7.84 0.13
CA PRO A 81 14.64 8.97 0.80
C PRO A 81 13.71 10.18 0.77
N GLY A 82 13.69 10.95 1.86
CA GLY A 82 12.96 12.20 1.91
C GLY A 82 13.45 13.17 0.82
N ARG A 83 12.60 14.08 0.38
CA ARG A 83 12.93 15.06 -0.68
C ARG A 83 14.09 15.99 -0.33
N SER A 84 14.48 16.04 0.95
CA SER A 84 15.65 16.74 1.47
C SER A 84 16.30 15.91 2.58
N ALA A 85 17.54 16.24 2.94
CA ALA A 85 18.24 15.60 4.06
C ALA A 85 17.55 15.79 5.43
N LEU A 86 16.59 16.73 5.52
CA LEU A 86 15.80 17.02 6.71
C LEU A 86 14.39 16.41 6.64
N SER A 87 14.04 15.74 5.53
CA SER A 87 12.74 15.11 5.34
C SER A 87 12.81 13.65 5.75
N ASP A 88 11.80 13.19 6.48
CA ASP A 88 11.65 11.76 6.77
C ASP A 88 11.48 10.96 5.48
N PRO A 89 11.88 9.68 5.47
CA PRO A 89 11.53 8.77 4.40
C PRO A 89 10.01 8.72 4.19
N GLU A 90 9.59 8.73 2.93
CA GLU A 90 8.18 8.61 2.55
C GLU A 90 7.90 7.17 2.12
N LEU A 91 6.65 6.72 2.29
CA LEU A 91 6.22 5.47 1.66
C LEU A 91 6.37 5.57 0.14
N VAL A 92 6.80 4.48 -0.47
CA VAL A 92 6.86 4.41 -1.94
C VAL A 92 5.45 4.50 -2.53
N PRO A 93 5.28 5.05 -3.75
CA PRO A 93 3.97 5.14 -4.40
C PRO A 93 3.22 3.81 -4.50
N MET A 94 3.96 2.69 -4.52
CA MET A 94 3.43 1.32 -4.55
C MET A 94 2.62 0.96 -3.30
N LEU A 95 2.84 1.66 -2.18
CA LEU A 95 2.11 1.49 -0.93
C LEU A 95 1.04 2.58 -0.71
N GLN A 96 0.70 3.35 -1.74
CA GLN A 96 -0.30 4.42 -1.63
C GLN A 96 -1.68 3.87 -1.21
N ASP A 97 -2.09 2.72 -1.72
CA ASP A 97 -3.39 2.14 -1.35
C ASP A 97 -3.44 1.75 0.14
N LEU A 98 -2.33 1.28 0.71
CA LEU A 98 -2.21 1.07 2.15
C LEU A 98 -2.31 2.40 2.91
N ALA A 99 -1.62 3.45 2.44
CA ALA A 99 -1.69 4.77 3.07
C ALA A 99 -3.13 5.34 3.06
N ASP A 100 -3.84 5.19 1.93
CA ASP A 100 -5.23 5.63 1.78
C ASP A 100 -6.16 4.85 2.73
N ILE A 101 -6.02 3.51 2.81
CA ILE A 101 -6.76 2.67 3.76
C ILE A 101 -6.53 3.13 5.20
N LEU A 102 -5.27 3.33 5.60
CA LEU A 102 -4.93 3.74 6.96
C LEU A 102 -5.49 5.14 7.29
N ALA A 103 -5.53 6.04 6.31
CA ALA A 103 -6.15 7.36 6.46
C ALA A 103 -7.68 7.25 6.62
N SER A 104 -8.34 6.39 5.85
CA SER A 104 -9.78 6.11 6.00
C SER A 104 -10.10 5.53 7.39
N GLU A 105 -9.35 4.53 7.84
CA GLU A 105 -9.50 3.93 9.18
C GLU A 105 -9.31 4.97 10.29
N ALA A 106 -8.32 5.85 10.14
CA ALA A 106 -8.13 6.97 11.06
C ALA A 106 -9.35 7.90 11.09
N GLY A 107 -9.94 8.21 9.93
CA GLY A 107 -11.18 8.99 9.85
C GLY A 107 -12.37 8.31 10.53
N GLN A 108 -12.59 7.02 10.23
CA GLN A 108 -13.66 6.21 10.82
C GLN A 108 -13.53 6.14 12.35
N ALA A 109 -12.31 6.09 12.89
CA ALA A 109 -12.10 6.13 14.34
C ALA A 109 -12.71 7.38 15.01
N PHE A 110 -12.84 8.51 14.31
CA PHE A 110 -13.50 9.71 14.84
C PHE A 110 -15.00 9.78 14.51
N THR A 111 -15.41 9.29 13.34
CA THR A 111 -16.74 9.61 12.80
C THR A 111 -17.75 8.46 12.88
N SER A 112 -17.32 7.20 12.83
CA SER A 112 -18.26 6.07 12.82
C SER A 112 -19.00 5.99 14.15
N SER A 113 -20.28 5.65 14.14
CA SER A 113 -21.04 5.33 15.36
C SER A 113 -20.56 4.05 16.04
N TYR A 114 -20.07 3.08 15.24
CA TYR A 114 -19.55 1.79 15.67
C TYR A 114 -18.19 1.53 15.06
N TYR A 115 -17.16 1.32 15.89
CA TYR A 115 -15.78 1.11 15.46
C TYR A 115 -15.10 0.05 16.34
N PRO A 116 -15.34 -1.26 16.07
CA PRO A 116 -14.87 -2.34 16.92
C PRO A 116 -13.41 -2.71 16.66
N CYS A 117 -12.81 -3.32 17.68
CA CYS A 117 -11.56 -4.09 17.62
C CYS A 117 -11.60 -5.19 16.55
N ILE A 118 -10.42 -5.67 16.15
CA ILE A 118 -10.29 -6.82 15.26
C ILE A 118 -10.14 -8.08 16.15
N PRO A 119 -11.05 -9.06 16.09
CA PRO A 119 -11.09 -10.19 17.03
C PRO A 119 -9.75 -10.93 17.20
N ASP A 120 -8.99 -11.08 16.12
CA ASP A 120 -7.76 -11.89 16.09
C ASP A 120 -6.47 -11.07 16.27
N VAL A 121 -6.58 -9.75 16.48
CA VAL A 121 -5.41 -8.88 16.64
C VAL A 121 -5.36 -8.37 18.06
N GLN A 122 -4.46 -8.94 18.86
CA GLN A 122 -4.20 -8.46 20.21
C GLN A 122 -3.00 -7.53 20.25
N MET A 123 -3.14 -6.43 21.00
CA MET A 123 -2.06 -5.49 21.17
C MET A 123 -1.92 -5.00 22.62
N PRO A 124 -0.70 -5.04 23.20
CA PRO A 124 -0.45 -4.50 24.54
C PRO A 124 -0.79 -3.01 24.61
N HIS A 125 -1.30 -2.56 25.76
CA HIS A 125 -1.70 -1.16 25.95
C HIS A 125 -0.56 -0.17 25.68
N GLN A 126 0.67 -0.52 26.07
CA GLN A 126 1.85 0.30 25.79
C GLN A 126 2.08 0.48 24.28
N HIS A 127 1.87 -0.57 23.48
CA HIS A 127 2.00 -0.48 22.02
C HIS A 127 0.87 0.37 21.43
N VAL A 128 -0.35 0.33 21.98
CA VAL A 128 -1.44 1.23 21.56
C VAL A 128 -1.02 2.68 21.70
N GLN A 129 -0.43 3.04 22.85
CA GLN A 129 0.04 4.40 23.10
C GLN A 129 1.13 4.82 22.10
N ILE A 130 2.09 3.94 21.81
CA ILE A 130 3.14 4.20 20.81
C ILE A 130 2.53 4.47 19.43
N VAL A 131 1.56 3.66 19.00
CA VAL A 131 0.88 3.85 17.72
C VAL A 131 0.12 5.17 17.67
N MET A 132 -0.63 5.51 18.73
CA MET A 132 -1.36 6.78 18.79
C MET A 132 -0.41 7.99 18.75
N GLN A 133 0.72 7.92 19.45
CA GLN A 133 1.75 8.97 19.41
C GLN A 133 2.41 9.09 18.04
N ALA A 134 2.65 7.97 17.36
CA ALA A 134 3.17 7.97 15.98
C ALA A 134 2.18 8.63 15.01
N LEU A 135 0.89 8.26 15.09
CA LEU A 135 -0.17 8.89 14.30
C LEU A 135 -0.29 10.38 14.57
N GLN A 136 -0.18 10.80 15.83
CA GLN A 136 -0.19 12.22 16.18
C GLN A 136 0.97 12.96 15.52
N ARG A 137 2.19 12.41 15.57
CA ARG A 137 3.37 13.01 14.91
C ARG A 137 3.22 13.09 13.39
N GLU A 138 2.70 12.03 12.76
CA GLU A 138 2.41 12.01 11.32
C GLU A 138 1.42 13.13 10.96
N MET A 139 0.35 13.26 11.74
CA MET A 139 -0.68 14.27 11.56
C MET A 139 -0.19 15.69 11.83
N ASP A 140 0.60 15.93 12.88
CA ASP A 140 1.17 17.25 13.20
C ASP A 140 2.17 17.72 12.13
N ARG A 141 2.84 16.77 11.46
CA ARG A 141 3.76 17.03 10.36
C ARG A 141 3.02 17.48 9.10
N GLU A 142 1.95 16.77 8.73
CA GLU A 142 1.22 16.99 7.46
C GLU A 142 0.08 18.02 7.59
N GLY A 143 -0.49 18.13 8.78
CA GLY A 143 -1.66 18.93 9.09
C GLY A 143 -1.44 20.44 9.06
N LYS A 144 -0.20 20.92 9.26
CA LYS A 144 0.13 22.36 9.32
C LYS A 144 -0.29 23.18 8.10
N SER A 145 -0.53 22.56 6.95
CA SER A 145 -0.97 23.24 5.71
C SER A 145 -2.41 22.93 5.28
N ARG A 146 -3.04 21.89 5.83
CA ARG A 146 -4.30 21.33 5.31
C ARG A 146 -5.38 21.07 6.36
N GLN A 147 -5.04 21.09 7.66
CA GLN A 147 -6.03 20.88 8.71
C GLN A 147 -6.92 22.12 8.89
N ARG A 148 -8.23 21.89 8.88
CA ARG A 148 -9.23 22.87 9.33
C ARG A 148 -9.50 22.80 10.83
N HIS A 149 -9.29 21.63 11.43
CA HIS A 149 -9.51 21.37 12.85
C HIS A 149 -8.36 20.53 13.43
N PRO A 150 -7.97 20.76 14.70
CA PRO A 150 -6.98 19.93 15.38
C PRO A 150 -7.53 18.51 15.53
N VAL A 151 -6.72 17.53 15.16
CA VAL A 151 -6.99 16.10 15.35
C VAL A 151 -6.11 15.61 16.50
N GLU A 152 -6.73 15.07 17.54
CA GLU A 152 -6.03 14.53 18.71
C GLU A 152 -6.32 13.03 18.88
N PHE A 153 -5.43 12.17 18.39
CA PHE A 153 -5.61 10.71 18.49
C PHE A 153 -5.62 10.21 19.93
N LEU A 154 -4.89 10.88 20.82
CA LEU A 154 -4.85 10.54 22.25
C LEU A 154 -6.15 10.89 22.99
N ALA A 155 -7.00 11.74 22.42
CA ALA A 155 -8.29 12.13 22.99
C ALA A 155 -9.42 11.15 22.63
N LEU A 156 -9.21 10.23 21.68
CA LEU A 156 -10.17 9.17 21.36
C LEU A 156 -10.45 8.29 22.59
N PRO A 157 -11.66 7.69 22.74
CA PRO A 157 -11.91 6.65 23.73
C PRO A 157 -10.89 5.51 23.65
N LYS A 158 -10.53 4.90 24.79
CA LYS A 158 -9.45 3.89 24.86
C LYS A 158 -9.73 2.67 23.98
N GLU A 159 -11.00 2.29 23.86
CA GLU A 159 -11.47 1.22 22.99
C GLU A 159 -11.21 1.55 21.52
N ARG A 160 -11.44 2.81 21.11
CA ARG A 160 -11.18 3.27 19.74
C ARG A 160 -9.70 3.41 19.43
N GLN A 161 -8.89 3.88 20.39
CA GLN A 161 -7.43 3.89 20.25
C GLN A 161 -6.91 2.47 20.00
N ARG A 162 -7.41 1.50 20.78
CA ARG A 162 -7.06 0.09 20.61
C ARG A 162 -7.51 -0.43 19.24
N ALA A 163 -8.78 -0.24 18.87
CA ALA A 163 -9.32 -0.70 17.60
C ALA A 163 -8.55 -0.13 16.40
N LEU A 164 -8.21 1.16 16.41
CA LEU A 164 -7.44 1.80 15.34
C LEU A 164 -6.04 1.22 15.23
N ALA A 165 -5.37 0.98 16.37
CA ALA A 165 -4.04 0.42 16.34
C ALA A 165 -4.02 -1.06 15.91
N GLU A 166 -5.03 -1.84 16.30
CA GLU A 166 -5.24 -3.22 15.82
C GLU A 166 -5.49 -3.24 14.31
N ARG A 167 -6.35 -2.36 13.80
CA ARG A 167 -6.62 -2.23 12.35
C ARG A 167 -5.37 -1.82 11.57
N ARG A 168 -4.59 -0.88 12.08
CA ARG A 168 -3.32 -0.50 11.46
C ARG A 168 -2.39 -1.71 11.36
N ARG A 169 -2.22 -2.47 12.45
CA ARG A 169 -1.43 -3.71 12.44
C ARG A 169 -1.97 -4.75 11.47
N TRP A 170 -3.29 -4.93 11.45
CA TRP A 170 -3.97 -5.87 10.55
C TRP A 170 -3.72 -5.52 9.09
N TRP A 171 -3.84 -4.25 8.70
CA TRP A 171 -3.58 -3.80 7.33
C TRP A 171 -2.11 -3.96 6.93
N PHE A 172 -1.15 -3.64 7.81
CA PHE A 172 0.25 -3.92 7.55
C PHE A 172 0.49 -5.42 7.32
N GLN A 173 -0.18 -6.29 8.07
CA GLN A 173 -0.12 -7.74 7.88
C GLN A 173 -0.74 -8.18 6.55
N LYS A 174 -1.86 -7.60 6.10
CA LYS A 174 -2.46 -7.91 4.79
C LYS A 174 -1.57 -7.51 3.63
N PHE A 175 -0.78 -6.46 3.82
CA PHE A 175 0.27 -6.08 2.88
C PHE A 175 1.57 -6.83 3.13
N SER A 176 1.67 -7.76 4.09
CA SER A 176 2.92 -8.48 4.41
C SER A 176 4.12 -7.56 4.68
N ILE A 177 3.86 -6.40 5.28
CA ILE A 177 4.90 -5.50 5.78
C ILE A 177 5.18 -5.87 7.23
N THR A 178 6.31 -6.53 7.44
CA THR A 178 6.73 -7.03 8.75
C THR A 178 7.87 -6.18 9.33
N PRO A 179 8.22 -6.31 10.63
CA PRO A 179 9.42 -5.71 11.18
C PRO A 179 10.68 -6.02 10.37
N GLU A 180 10.80 -7.23 9.82
CA GLU A 180 11.92 -7.63 8.98
C GLU A 180 11.97 -6.80 7.69
N CYS A 181 10.83 -6.49 7.06
CA CYS A 181 10.78 -5.58 5.92
C CYS A 181 11.35 -4.20 6.27
N TRP A 182 11.07 -3.68 7.47
CA TRP A 182 11.65 -2.42 7.95
C TRP A 182 13.15 -2.50 8.19
N VAL A 183 13.67 -3.66 8.60
CA VAL A 183 15.12 -3.88 8.78
C VAL A 183 15.83 -4.02 7.44
N THR A 184 15.28 -4.78 6.50
CA THR A 184 15.89 -5.00 5.18
C THR A 184 15.65 -3.83 4.24
N GLY A 185 14.62 -3.01 4.48
CA GLY A 185 14.17 -1.93 3.61
C GLY A 185 13.37 -2.39 2.40
N HIS A 186 13.02 -3.68 2.31
CA HIS A 186 12.39 -4.29 1.14
C HIS A 186 11.09 -5.03 1.48
N TRP A 187 10.20 -5.08 0.49
CA TRP A 187 8.87 -5.69 0.54
C TRP A 187 8.57 -6.39 -0.79
N SER A 188 7.66 -7.36 -0.74
CA SER A 188 7.32 -8.23 -1.86
C SER A 188 5.84 -8.10 -2.19
N VAL A 189 5.54 -7.81 -3.45
CA VAL A 189 4.15 -7.77 -3.93
C VAL A 189 3.50 -9.15 -3.88
N TRP A 190 4.30 -10.22 -3.99
CA TRP A 190 3.81 -11.60 -4.05
C TRP A 190 3.23 -12.07 -2.72
N ASP A 191 3.66 -11.47 -1.62
CA ASP A 191 3.21 -11.82 -0.27
C ASP A 191 1.96 -11.03 0.15
N VAL A 192 1.51 -10.06 -0.64
CA VAL A 192 0.28 -9.30 -0.37
C VAL A 192 -0.93 -10.22 -0.45
N SER A 193 -1.89 -10.03 0.44
CA SER A 193 -3.15 -10.76 0.46
C SER A 193 -3.94 -10.60 -0.86
N GLU A 194 -4.64 -11.65 -1.27
CA GLU A 194 -5.57 -11.62 -2.42
C GLU A 194 -7.00 -11.21 -2.01
N GLU A 195 -7.20 -10.75 -0.78
CA GLU A 195 -8.48 -10.23 -0.35
C GLU A 195 -8.90 -9.01 -1.16
N ALA A 196 -10.22 -8.80 -1.26
CA ALA A 196 -10.79 -7.67 -1.95
C ALA A 196 -10.34 -6.34 -1.31
N MET A 197 -10.06 -5.34 -2.14
CA MET A 197 -9.84 -3.99 -1.66
C MET A 197 -11.11 -3.50 -0.93
N PRO A 198 -10.99 -2.92 0.28
CA PRO A 198 -12.14 -2.38 0.98
C PRO A 198 -12.75 -1.22 0.18
N GLU A 199 -14.07 -1.08 0.26
CA GLU A 199 -14.74 0.11 -0.25
C GLU A 199 -14.28 1.34 0.55
N MET A 200 -13.60 2.24 -0.14
CA MET A 200 -13.14 3.49 0.46
C MET A 200 -14.29 4.47 0.47
N VAL A 201 -14.88 4.73 1.64
CA VAL A 201 -15.87 5.79 1.81
C VAL A 201 -15.15 7.13 1.62
N VAL A 202 -15.46 7.83 0.54
CA VAL A 202 -14.95 9.19 0.32
C VAL A 202 -15.63 10.08 1.36
N ALA A 203 -14.85 10.59 2.30
CA ALA A 203 -15.29 11.55 3.30
C ALA A 203 -15.44 12.95 2.69
#